data_AF-A0A7X9HXA7-F1
#
_entry.id   AF-A0A7X9HXA7-F1
#
_cell.length_a   1.000
_cell.length_b   1.000
_cell.length_c   1.000
_cell.angle_alpha   90.00
_cell.angle_beta   90.00
_cell.angle_gamma   90.00
#
_symmetry.space_group_name_H-M   'P 1'
#
loop_
_entity.id
_entity.type
_entity.pdbx_description
1 polymer ?
#
loop_
_entity_poly.entity_id
_entity_poly.type
_entity_poly.pdbx_seq_one_letter_code
_entity_poly.pdbx_strand_id
1 'polypeptide(L)'
;AKSKNDYEDVADKIYRLRELKQNALVENAERERKRQRIAEMTDFLNEQSCELEEYDEQLVRRLIEKVTVYEEKVNIEFKSGVEVDVEI
;
A
#
# COMPACT_ATOMS: atom_id res chain seq x y z
N ALA A 1 -30.39 -43.19 3.48
CA ALA A 1 -30.12 -42.08 2.54
C ALA A 1 -29.70 -40.75 3.22
N LYS A 2 -29.58 -40.66 4.56
CA LYS A 2 -29.19 -39.41 5.24
C LYS A 2 -27.68 -39.10 5.23
N SER A 3 -26.82 -40.12 5.20
CA SER A 3 -25.38 -39.94 5.39
C SER A 3 -24.65 -39.28 4.22
N LYS A 4 -25.15 -39.39 2.97
CA LYS A 4 -24.44 -38.89 1.79
C LYS A 4 -24.51 -37.36 1.66
N ASN A 5 -25.64 -36.75 2.03
CA ASN A 5 -25.81 -35.29 2.04
C ASN A 5 -24.93 -34.62 3.10
N ASP A 6 -24.76 -35.24 4.28
CA ASP A 6 -23.94 -34.68 5.35
C ASP A 6 -22.44 -34.58 4.95
N TYR A 7 -21.94 -35.51 4.14
CA TYR A 7 -20.57 -35.45 3.63
C TYR A 7 -20.38 -34.36 2.57
N GLU A 8 -21.41 -34.10 1.76
CA GLU A 8 -21.40 -33.06 0.73
C GLU A 8 -21.37 -31.66 1.37
N ASP A 9 -22.21 -31.44 2.40
CA ASP A 9 -22.20 -30.19 3.18
C ASP A 9 -20.85 -29.93 3.86
N VAL A 10 -20.21 -30.98 4.38
CA VAL A 10 -18.87 -30.88 4.99
C VAL A 10 -17.82 -30.56 3.95
N ALA A 11 -17.88 -31.17 2.76
CA ALA A 11 -16.95 -30.90 1.67
C ALA A 11 -17.05 -29.44 1.22
N ASP A 12 -18.26 -28.92 1.00
CA ASP A 12 -18.50 -27.54 0.60
C ASP A 12 -17.99 -26.54 1.64
N LYS A 13 -18.19 -26.86 2.93
CA LYS A 13 -17.66 -26.06 4.02
C LYS A 13 -16.13 -26.05 4.04
N ILE A 14 -15.49 -27.18 3.76
CA ILE A 14 -14.02 -27.26 3.63
C ILE A 14 -13.52 -26.40 2.49
N TYR A 15 -14.16 -26.45 1.31
CA TYR A 15 -13.79 -25.61 0.17
C TYR A 15 -13.93 -24.13 0.49
N ARG A 16 -15.06 -23.72 1.05
CA ARG A 16 -15.30 -22.32 1.47
C ARG A 16 -14.27 -21.84 2.49
N LEU A 17 -13.93 -22.66 3.48
CA LEU A 17 -12.92 -22.30 4.49
C LEU A 17 -11.51 -22.16 3.88
N ARG A 18 -11.16 -22.99 2.89
CA ARG A 18 -9.89 -22.87 2.17
C ARG A 18 -9.81 -21.59 1.37
N GLU A 19 -10.87 -21.23 0.67
CA GLU A 19 -10.96 -19.99 -0.09
C GLU A 19 -10.84 -18.76 0.83
N LEU A 20 -11.58 -18.73 1.94
CA LEU A 20 -11.49 -17.66 2.93
C LEU A 20 -10.07 -17.52 3.50
N LYS A 21 -9.41 -18.64 3.82
CA LYS A 21 -8.02 -18.63 4.28
C LYS A 21 -7.08 -18.04 3.22
N GLN A 22 -7.24 -18.44 1.96
CA GLN A 22 -6.39 -17.95 0.87
C GLN A 22 -6.57 -16.44 0.65
N ASN A 23 -7.81 -15.96 0.63
CA ASN A 23 -8.11 -14.54 0.48
C ASN A 23 -7.52 -13.72 1.63
N ALA A 24 -7.65 -14.18 2.87
CA ALA A 24 -7.06 -13.52 4.03
C ALA A 24 -5.52 -13.46 3.96
N LEU A 25 -4.86 -14.52 3.44
CA LEU A 25 -3.41 -14.53 3.27
C LEU A 25 -2.96 -13.52 2.21
N VAL A 26 -3.68 -13.41 1.09
CA VAL A 26 -3.38 -12.44 0.02
C VAL A 26 -3.55 -11.01 0.54
N GLU A 27 -4.67 -10.72 1.20
CA GLU A 27 -4.93 -9.38 1.75
C GLU A 27 -3.88 -9.00 2.81
N ASN A 28 -3.47 -9.94 3.65
CA ASN A 28 -2.42 -9.69 4.65
C ASN A 28 -1.07 -9.41 3.97
N ALA A 29 -0.70 -10.16 2.93
CA ALA A 29 0.55 -9.92 2.20
C ALA A 29 0.56 -8.53 1.53
N GLU A 30 -0.56 -8.08 0.96
CA GLU A 30 -0.67 -6.73 0.41
C GLU A 30 -0.54 -5.65 1.49
N ARG A 31 -1.14 -5.89 2.66
CA ARG A 31 -1.05 -4.99 3.82
C ARG A 31 0.37 -4.91 4.38
N GLU A 32 1.04 -6.03 4.52
CA GLU A 32 2.45 -6.10 4.94
C GLU A 32 3.36 -5.38 3.97
N ARG A 33 3.17 -5.55 2.65
CA ARG A 33 3.92 -4.82 1.63
C ARG A 33 3.76 -3.30 1.79
N LYS A 34 2.53 -2.82 2.00
CA LYS A 34 2.28 -1.38 2.23
C LYS A 34 2.97 -0.89 3.51
N ARG A 35 2.88 -1.67 4.60
CA ARG A 35 3.54 -1.35 5.87
C ARG A 35 5.06 -1.29 5.74
N GLN A 36 5.65 -2.22 4.98
CA GLN A 36 7.09 -2.23 4.73
C GLN A 36 7.55 -0.94 4.05
N ARG A 37 6.83 -0.49 3.01
CA ARG A 37 7.16 0.77 2.32
C ARG A 37 7.06 1.98 3.25
N ILE A 38 6.04 2.01 4.12
CA ILE A 38 5.88 3.09 5.12
C ILE A 38 7.04 3.08 6.10
N ALA A 39 7.46 1.91 6.59
CA ALA A 39 8.59 1.77 7.50
C ALA A 39 9.89 2.24 6.83
N GLU A 40 10.17 1.76 5.61
CA GLU A 40 11.35 2.17 4.83
C GLU A 40 11.41 3.69 4.59
N MET A 41 10.26 4.32 4.31
CA MET A 41 10.19 5.78 4.17
C MET A 41 10.38 6.51 5.50
N THR A 42 9.81 5.98 6.58
CA THR A 42 9.92 6.56 7.92
C THR A 42 11.36 6.52 8.40
N ASP A 43 12.03 5.38 8.27
CA ASP A 43 13.42 5.20 8.65
C ASP A 43 14.32 6.13 7.83
N PHE A 44 14.10 6.21 6.51
CA PHE A 44 14.85 7.12 5.65
C PHE A 44 14.70 8.59 6.05
N LEU A 45 13.49 9.04 6.38
CA LEU A 45 13.24 10.41 6.83
C LEU A 45 13.87 10.68 8.21
N ASN A 46 13.84 9.72 9.12
CA ASN A 46 14.46 9.84 10.44
C ASN A 46 15.99 9.83 10.39
N GLU A 47 16.59 9.16 9.39
CA GLU A 47 18.03 9.20 9.12
C GLU A 47 18.49 10.56 8.55
N GLN A 48 17.60 11.34 7.95
CA GLN A 48 17.94 12.68 7.46
C GLN A 48 18.04 13.65 8.64
N SER A 49 19.22 14.19 8.88
CA SER A 49 19.51 15.08 10.01
C SER A 49 19.12 16.55 9.79
N CYS A 50 18.28 16.86 8.81
CA CYS A 50 18.04 18.25 8.41
C CYS A 50 16.56 18.62 8.57
N GLU A 51 16.32 19.69 9.33
CA GLU A 51 15.25 20.61 8.96
C GLU A 51 15.47 20.94 7.46
N LEU A 52 14.45 20.74 6.63
CA LEU A 52 14.51 21.03 5.19
C LEU A 52 14.61 22.55 4.99
N GLU A 53 15.77 23.13 5.29
CA GLU A 53 16.07 24.54 5.02
C GLU A 53 16.38 24.76 3.54
N GLU A 54 16.93 23.74 2.86
CA GLU A 54 17.30 23.76 1.45
C GLU A 54 16.75 22.57 0.66
N TYR A 55 16.55 22.78 -0.64
CA TYR A 55 16.05 21.77 -1.57
C TYR A 55 17.10 20.67 -1.83
N ASP A 56 16.75 19.42 -1.53
CA ASP A 56 17.57 18.24 -1.83
C ASP A 56 17.00 17.46 -3.04
N GLU A 57 17.71 17.56 -4.17
CA GLU A 57 17.35 16.89 -5.43
C GLU A 57 17.34 15.35 -5.31
N GLN A 58 18.26 14.76 -4.52
CA GLN A 58 18.30 13.31 -4.34
C GLN A 58 17.08 12.82 -3.55
N LEU A 59 16.72 13.56 -2.49
CA LEU A 59 15.53 13.31 -1.70
C LEU A 59 14.26 13.39 -2.56
N VAL A 60 14.12 14.46 -3.34
CA VAL A 60 12.96 14.70 -4.21
C VAL A 60 12.82 13.57 -5.24
N ARG A 61 13.89 13.18 -5.93
CA ARG A 61 13.86 12.04 -6.88
C ARG A 61 13.52 10.71 -6.22
N ARG A 62 13.88 10.55 -4.94
CA ARG A 62 13.59 9.33 -4.18
C ARG A 62 12.12 9.25 -3.76
N LEU A 63 11.49 10.39 -3.48
CA LEU A 63 10.12 10.44 -2.94
C LEU A 63 9.05 10.65 -4.01
N ILE A 64 9.33 11.46 -5.04
CA ILE A 64 8.36 11.88 -6.05
C ILE A 64 8.34 10.89 -7.21
N GLU A 65 7.15 10.48 -7.62
CA GLU A 65 6.90 9.68 -8.83
C GLU A 65 6.63 10.60 -10.02
N LYS A 66 5.72 11.57 -9.85
CA LYS A 66 5.28 12.47 -10.91
C LYS A 66 4.85 13.83 -10.35
N VAL A 67 5.09 14.88 -11.14
CA VAL A 67 4.53 16.22 -10.90
C VAL A 67 3.73 16.63 -12.14
N THR A 68 2.48 17.05 -11.94
CA THR A 68 1.60 17.56 -13.00
C THR A 68 1.23 19.00 -12.69
N VAL A 69 1.61 19.92 -13.59
CA VAL A 69 1.34 21.35 -13.44
C VAL A 69 0.09 21.72 -14.24
N TYR A 70 -0.87 22.35 -13.56
CA TYR A 70 -2.06 22.96 -14.14
C TYR A 70 -1.95 24.50 -14.04
N GLU A 71 -2.94 25.21 -14.59
CA GLU A 71 -2.96 26.67 -14.59
C GLU A 71 -3.03 27.28 -13.17
N GLU A 72 -3.79 26.66 -12.27
CA GLU A 72 -4.05 27.18 -10.91
C GLU A 72 -3.50 26.28 -9.79
N LYS A 73 -2.92 25.11 -10.15
CA LYS A 73 -2.42 24.16 -9.15
C LYS A 73 -1.31 23.26 -9.66
N VAL A 74 -0.55 22.70 -8.72
CA VAL A 74 0.40 21.62 -8.94
C VAL A 74 -0.09 20.37 -8.22
N ASN A 75 -0.21 19.27 -8.94
CA ASN A 75 -0.46 17.95 -8.36
C ASN A 75 0.86 17.18 -8.25
N ILE A 76 1.16 16.70 -7.07
CA ILE A 76 2.39 15.98 -6.73
C ILE A 76 2.01 14.55 -6.31
N GLU A 77 2.50 13.57 -7.08
CA GLU A 77 2.31 12.15 -6.80
C GLU A 77 3.60 11.57 -6.21
N PHE A 78 3.50 11.08 -4.97
CA PHE A 78 4.60 10.42 -4.29
C PHE A 78 4.64 8.95 -4.69
N LYS A 79 5.83 8.35 -4.70
CA LYS A 79 6.00 6.91 -4.92
C LYS A 79 5.18 6.06 -3.96
N SER A 80 4.91 6.55 -2.75
CA SER A 80 4.02 5.90 -1.78
C SER A 80 2.58 5.71 -2.28
N GLY A 81 2.16 6.44 -3.31
CA GLY A 81 0.79 6.54 -3.79
C GLY A 81 -0.02 7.66 -3.12
N VAL A 82 0.65 8.53 -2.35
CA VAL A 82 0.03 9.74 -1.79
C VAL A 82 0.03 10.82 -2.87
N GLU A 83 -1.10 11.50 -3.02
CA GLU A 83 -1.26 12.65 -3.89
C GLU A 83 -1.47 13.92 -3.06
N VAL A 84 -0.80 15.00 -3.46
CA VAL A 84 -0.90 16.31 -2.82
C VAL A 84 -1.18 17.35 -3.91
N ASP A 85 -2.22 18.15 -3.70
CA ASP A 85 -2.53 19.32 -4.53
C ASP A 85 -2.04 20.59 -3.82
N VAL A 86 -1.31 21.43 -4.55
CA VAL A 86 -0.83 22.74 -4.09
C VAL A 86 -1.38 23.80 -5.02
N GLU A 87 -2.16 24.75 -4.48
CA GLU A 87 -2.65 25.92 -5.22
C GLU A 87 -1.49 26.87 -5.52
N ILE A 88 -1.47 27.47 -6.72
CA ILE A 88 -0.44 28.41 -7.19
C ILE A 88 -0.88 29.86 -6.94
#